data_AF-A0A0K9P0P4-F1
#
_entry.id   AF-A0A0K9P0P4-F1
#
_cell.length_a   1.000
_cell.length_b   1.000
_cell.length_c   1.000
_cell.angle_alpha   90.00
_cell.angle_beta   90.00
_cell.angle_gamma   90.00
#
_symmetry.space_group_name_H-M   'P 1'
#
loop_
_entity.id
_entity.type
_entity.pdbx_description
1 polymer ?
#
loop_
_entity_poly.entity_id
_entity_poly.type
_entity_poly.pdbx_seq_one_letter_code
_entity_poly.pdbx_strand_id
1 'polypeptide(L)'
;MWRSKPSGTRSWQSTCMENLVCDVPMEGELTVEEHNLFSVAYKNIVGSRPVAWRIVSSIEQKEDSRKNDDHVAIVKKYRANIETELSKVCSWIVVLLDSQFIPSTASSESKVSYQKMKGDYHMYLAEFKVGIRGL
;
A
#
# COMPACT_ATOMS: atom_id res chain seq x y z
N MET A 1 -16.03 22.43 -15.46
CA MET A 1 -15.48 21.71 -16.64
C MET A 1 -14.54 20.62 -16.15
N TRP A 2 -15.09 19.45 -15.76
CA TRP A 2 -14.29 18.31 -15.31
C TRP A 2 -13.82 17.53 -16.53
N ARG A 3 -12.57 17.74 -16.94
CA ARG A 3 -11.97 17.01 -18.05
C ARG A 3 -11.58 15.62 -17.54
N SER A 4 -12.39 14.61 -17.85
CA SER A 4 -12.06 13.20 -17.61
C SER A 4 -10.71 12.87 -18.26
N LYS A 5 -9.73 12.49 -17.43
CA LYS A 5 -8.42 12.02 -17.90
C LYS A 5 -8.58 10.61 -18.50
N PRO A 6 -7.86 10.30 -19.59
CA PRO A 6 -7.98 9.02 -20.29
C PRO A 6 -7.57 7.86 -19.40
N SER A 7 -8.36 6.79 -19.45
CA SER A 7 -8.29 5.56 -18.66
C SER A 7 -6.97 4.78 -18.80
N GLY A 8 -6.13 5.09 -19.79
CA GLY A 8 -4.84 4.44 -19.99
C GLY A 8 -3.76 4.86 -18.99
N THR A 9 -3.79 6.07 -18.44
CA THR A 9 -2.65 6.61 -17.66
C THR A 9 -2.50 5.99 -16.26
N ARG A 10 -3.57 5.44 -15.67
CA ARG A 10 -3.53 4.79 -14.34
C ARG A 10 -2.78 3.46 -14.33
N SER A 11 -2.89 2.70 -15.42
CA SER A 11 -2.22 1.40 -15.54
C SER A 11 -0.71 1.58 -15.60
N TRP A 12 -0.22 2.51 -16.43
CA TRP A 12 1.20 2.81 -16.54
C TRP A 12 1.79 3.41 -15.27
N GLN A 13 1.03 4.22 -14.53
CA GLN A 13 1.49 4.77 -13.25
C GLN A 13 1.68 3.71 -12.17
N SER A 14 0.76 2.74 -12.06
CA SER A 14 0.88 1.68 -11.04
C SER A 14 2.03 0.71 -11.36
N THR A 15 2.16 0.28 -12.62
CA THR A 15 3.25 -0.61 -13.04
C THR A 15 4.62 0.08 -12.99
N CYS A 16 4.70 1.34 -13.39
CA CYS A 16 5.95 2.10 -13.30
C CYS A 16 6.35 2.35 -11.84
N MET A 17 5.38 2.60 -10.94
CA MET A 17 5.65 2.75 -9.49
C MET A 17 6.05 1.44 -8.82
N GLU A 18 5.44 0.30 -9.17
CA GLU A 18 5.86 -1.01 -8.65
C GLU A 18 7.32 -1.33 -9.03
N ASN A 19 7.72 -1.02 -10.27
CA ASN A 19 9.10 -1.20 -10.72
C ASN A 19 10.07 -0.17 -10.10
N LEU A 20 9.68 1.11 -9.98
CA LEU A 20 10.50 2.16 -9.34
C LEU A 20 10.79 1.86 -7.88
N VAL A 21 9.83 1.25 -7.20
CA VAL A 21 9.93 0.91 -5.79
C VAL A 21 10.78 -0.35 -5.63
N CYS A 22 10.60 -1.38 -6.47
CA CYS A 22 11.35 -2.63 -6.33
C CYS A 22 12.78 -2.62 -6.93
N ASP A 23 13.06 -1.82 -7.97
CA ASP A 23 14.31 -1.92 -8.75
C ASP A 23 15.31 -0.79 -8.52
N VAL A 24 15.00 0.24 -7.74
CA VAL A 24 15.93 1.35 -7.50
C VAL A 24 16.74 1.09 -6.22
N PRO A 25 18.06 0.82 -6.32
CA PRO A 25 18.94 0.86 -5.15
C PRO A 25 19.04 2.32 -4.69
N MET A 26 18.24 2.68 -3.68
CA MET A 26 18.22 4.03 -3.09
C MET A 26 19.40 4.16 -2.11
N GLU A 27 20.63 4.12 -2.60
CA GLU A 27 21.81 4.37 -1.76
C GLU A 27 22.07 5.88 -1.63
N GLY A 28 21.91 6.43 -0.42
CA GLY A 28 22.24 7.83 -0.09
C GLY A 28 21.06 8.66 0.40
N GLU A 29 21.30 9.96 0.62
CA GLU A 29 20.25 10.93 0.94
C GLU A 29 19.44 11.24 -0.34
N LEU A 30 18.12 11.04 -0.29
CA LEU A 30 17.24 11.32 -1.42
C LEU A 30 17.24 12.82 -1.74
N THR A 31 17.36 13.13 -3.02
CA THR A 31 17.08 14.46 -3.53
C THR A 31 15.61 14.82 -3.33
N VAL A 32 15.29 16.12 -3.41
CA VAL A 32 13.91 16.62 -3.26
C VAL A 32 12.98 15.98 -4.31
N GLU A 33 13.47 15.79 -5.52
CA GLU A 33 12.77 15.17 -6.63
C GLU A 33 12.47 13.68 -6.36
N GLU A 34 13.44 12.92 -5.85
CA GLU A 34 13.27 11.51 -5.50
C GLU A 34 12.32 11.34 -4.32
N HIS A 35 12.41 12.20 -3.31
CA HIS A 35 11.49 12.20 -2.18
C HIS A 35 10.04 12.49 -2.62
N ASN A 36 9.85 13.43 -3.55
CA ASN A 36 8.54 13.74 -4.11
C ASN A 36 7.99 12.59 -4.95
N LEU A 37 8.84 11.96 -5.78
CA LEU A 37 8.46 10.82 -6.59
C LEU A 37 8.08 9.62 -5.70
N PHE A 38 8.87 9.35 -4.67
CA PHE A 38 8.60 8.33 -3.66
C PHE A 38 7.29 8.64 -2.91
N SER A 39 7.05 9.89 -2.51
CA SER A 39 5.80 10.30 -1.85
C SER A 39 4.56 10.15 -2.75
N VAL A 40 4.71 10.33 -4.06
CA VAL A 40 3.64 10.10 -5.03
C VAL A 40 3.40 8.59 -5.24
N ALA A 41 4.47 7.81 -5.35
CA ALA A 41 4.39 6.35 -5.43
C ALA A 41 3.72 5.76 -4.18
N TYR A 42 4.18 6.21 -3.01
CA TYR A 42 3.60 5.96 -1.69
C TYR A 42 2.08 6.17 -1.69
N LYS A 43 1.61 7.37 -2.04
CA LYS A 43 0.17 7.71 -2.01
C LYS A 43 -0.67 6.83 -2.94
N ASN A 44 -0.14 6.41 -4.08
CA ASN A 44 -0.89 5.60 -5.05
C ASN A 44 -0.96 4.12 -4.67
N ILE A 45 0.16 3.54 -4.24
CA ILE A 45 0.24 2.16 -3.78
C ILE A 45 -0.60 1.97 -2.51
N VAL A 46 -0.51 2.92 -1.58
CA VAL A 46 -1.24 2.93 -0.32
C VAL A 46 -2.71 3.31 -0.50
N GLY A 47 -3.05 4.16 -1.46
CA GLY A 47 -4.43 4.66 -1.62
C GLY A 47 -5.39 3.67 -2.30
N SER A 48 -4.90 2.82 -3.20
CA SER A 48 -5.77 1.99 -4.06
C SER A 48 -6.08 0.61 -3.48
N ARG A 49 -5.11 -0.01 -2.80
CA ARG A 49 -5.18 -1.42 -2.38
C ARG A 49 -5.99 -1.67 -1.09
N PRO A 50 -5.97 -0.81 -0.06
CA PRO A 50 -6.84 -0.95 1.12
C PRO A 50 -8.33 -0.80 0.78
N VAL A 51 -8.66 0.02 -0.22
CA VAL A 51 -10.05 0.16 -0.71
C VAL A 51 -10.52 -1.14 -1.35
N ALA A 52 -9.69 -1.76 -2.20
CA ALA A 52 -9.99 -3.06 -2.78
C ALA A 52 -10.17 -4.14 -1.71
N TRP A 53 -9.28 -4.19 -0.71
CA TRP A 53 -9.40 -5.11 0.42
C TRP A 53 -10.73 -4.92 1.17
N ARG A 54 -11.11 -3.68 1.53
CA ARG A 54 -12.40 -3.42 2.21
C ARG A 54 -13.61 -3.86 1.39
N ILE A 55 -13.60 -3.61 0.07
CA ILE A 55 -14.70 -4.06 -0.82
C ILE A 55 -14.81 -5.57 -0.78
N VAL A 56 -13.70 -6.28 -0.95
CA VAL A 56 -13.67 -7.76 -0.94
C VAL A 56 -14.11 -8.31 0.42
N SER A 57 -13.64 -7.74 1.53
CA SER A 57 -14.08 -8.11 2.88
C SER A 57 -15.59 -7.90 3.08
N SER A 58 -16.15 -6.81 2.56
CA SER A 58 -17.61 -6.56 2.62
C SER A 58 -18.42 -7.54 1.77
N ILE A 59 -17.86 -8.03 0.65
CA ILE A 59 -18.48 -9.06 -0.19
C ILE A 59 -18.43 -10.41 0.53
N GLU A 60 -17.31 -10.76 1.18
CA GLU A 60 -17.19 -11.97 1.98
C GLU A 60 -18.28 -12.01 3.06
N GLN A 61 -18.44 -10.93 3.82
CA GLN A 61 -19.44 -10.85 4.88
C GLN A 61 -20.87 -10.99 4.36
N LYS A 62 -21.17 -10.42 3.17
CA LYS A 62 -22.48 -10.56 2.53
C LYS A 62 -22.74 -11.98 2.05
N GLU A 63 -21.76 -12.65 1.45
CA GLU A 63 -21.92 -14.03 0.99
C GLU A 63 -22.00 -15.02 2.16
N ASP A 64 -21.27 -14.77 3.25
CA ASP A 64 -21.34 -15.55 4.49
C ASP A 64 -22.75 -15.48 5.11
N SER A 65 -23.38 -14.29 5.08
CA SER A 65 -24.76 -14.10 5.54
C SER A 65 -25.81 -14.89 4.73
N ARG A 66 -25.48 -15.22 3.46
CA ARG A 66 -26.34 -15.97 2.53
C ARG A 66 -26.10 -17.49 2.59
N LYS A 67 -25.14 -17.96 3.41
CA LYS A 67 -24.72 -19.37 3.52
C LYS A 67 -24.33 -20.00 2.16
N ASN A 68 -23.68 -19.21 1.30
CA ASN A 68 -23.19 -19.69 0.02
C ASN A 68 -21.70 -20.09 0.15
N ASP A 69 -21.48 -21.28 0.70
CA ASP A 69 -20.16 -21.75 1.13
C ASP A 69 -19.12 -21.78 -0.01
N ASP A 70 -19.54 -22.11 -1.25
CA ASP A 70 -18.66 -22.13 -2.42
C ASP A 70 -18.15 -20.73 -2.78
N HIS A 71 -19.04 -19.73 -2.76
CA HIS A 71 -18.66 -18.34 -3.02
C HIS A 71 -17.80 -17.76 -1.89
N VAL A 72 -18.12 -18.10 -0.64
CA VAL A 72 -17.33 -17.67 0.52
C VAL A 72 -15.89 -18.19 0.42
N ALA A 73 -15.69 -19.43 -0.01
CA ALA A 73 -14.35 -20.00 -0.20
C ALA A 73 -13.54 -19.26 -1.28
N ILE A 74 -14.17 -18.92 -2.42
CA ILE A 74 -13.53 -18.18 -3.52
C ILE A 74 -13.14 -16.77 -3.06
N VAL A 75 -14.05 -16.05 -2.40
CA VAL A 75 -13.81 -14.68 -1.93
C VAL A 75 -12.73 -14.65 -0.85
N LYS A 76 -12.72 -15.61 0.08
CA LYS A 76 -11.64 -15.76 1.09
C LYS A 76 -10.27 -15.94 0.45
N LYS A 77 -10.18 -16.80 -0.58
CA LYS A 77 -8.91 -17.01 -1.31
C LYS A 77 -8.44 -15.73 -2.00
N TYR A 78 -9.35 -14.98 -2.61
CA TYR A 78 -9.01 -13.71 -3.24
C TYR A 78 -8.56 -12.65 -2.23
N ARG A 79 -9.25 -12.55 -1.08
CA ARG A 79 -8.84 -11.68 0.02
C ARG A 79 -7.43 -12.03 0.53
N ALA A 80 -7.14 -13.31 0.75
CA ALA A 80 -5.83 -13.76 1.23
C ALA A 80 -4.68 -13.40 0.25
N ASN A 81 -4.94 -13.45 -1.06
CA ASN A 81 -3.97 -12.99 -2.05
C ASN A 81 -3.69 -11.49 -1.94
N ILE A 82 -4.74 -10.67 -1.79
CA ILE A 82 -4.60 -9.22 -1.60
C ILE A 82 -3.81 -8.92 -0.31
N GLU A 83 -4.13 -9.62 0.78
CA GLU A 83 -3.44 -9.46 2.07
C GLU A 83 -1.96 -9.84 1.98
N THR A 84 -1.63 -10.88 1.22
CA THR A 84 -0.24 -11.30 0.99
C THR A 84 0.55 -10.23 0.24
N GLU A 85 0.00 -9.69 -0.84
CA GLU A 85 0.66 -8.66 -1.64
C GLU A 85 0.79 -7.34 -0.88
N LEU A 86 -0.26 -6.94 -0.14
CA LEU A 86 -0.21 -5.79 0.77
C LEU A 86 0.85 -5.98 1.87
N SER A 87 0.90 -7.14 2.50
CA SER A 87 1.86 -7.46 3.55
C SER A 87 3.30 -7.35 3.06
N LYS A 88 3.59 -7.91 1.88
CA LYS A 88 4.92 -7.86 1.26
C LYS A 88 5.35 -6.42 1.03
N VAL A 89 4.50 -5.63 0.37
CA VAL A 89 4.83 -4.24 0.04
C VAL A 89 4.97 -3.39 1.30
N CYS A 90 4.05 -3.48 2.25
CA CYS A 90 4.16 -2.71 3.50
C CYS A 90 5.42 -3.09 4.29
N SER A 91 5.76 -4.39 4.38
CA SER A 91 6.95 -4.85 5.09
C SER A 91 8.24 -4.36 4.42
N TRP A 92 8.31 -4.45 3.09
CA TRP A 92 9.46 -3.97 2.34
C TRP A 92 9.67 -2.46 2.50
N ILE A 93 8.60 -1.65 2.49
CA ILE A 93 8.71 -0.19 2.70
C ILE A 93 9.16 0.15 4.12
N VAL A 94 8.67 -0.55 5.13
CA VAL A 94 9.14 -0.37 6.51
C VAL A 94 10.63 -0.63 6.62
N VAL A 95 11.14 -1.70 6.00
CA VAL A 95 12.57 -2.02 5.96
C VAL A 95 13.36 -0.92 5.24
N LEU A 96 12.87 -0.41 4.11
CA LEU A 96 13.50 0.68 3.36
C LEU A 96 13.61 1.96 4.21
N LEU A 97 12.52 2.32 4.89
CA LEU A 97 12.48 3.50 5.77
C LEU A 97 13.50 3.37 6.91
N ASP A 98 13.57 2.20 7.56
CA ASP A 98 14.45 1.96 8.70
C ASP A 98 15.93 1.85 8.32
N SER A 99 16.23 1.25 7.18
CA SER A 99 17.62 0.98 6.76
C SER A 99 18.27 2.16 6.03
N GLN A 100 17.50 2.93 5.26
CA GLN A 100 18.06 3.95 4.37
C GLN A 100 17.57 5.36 4.70
N PHE A 101 16.25 5.59 4.72
CA PHE A 101 15.73 6.97 4.73
C PHE A 101 15.83 7.64 6.11
N ILE A 102 15.42 6.97 7.18
CA ILE A 102 15.49 7.53 8.53
C ILE A 102 16.95 7.80 8.94
N PRO A 103 17.92 6.88 8.68
CA PRO A 103 19.33 7.12 8.99
C PRO A 103 20.01 8.19 8.12
N SER A 104 19.73 8.22 6.81
CA SER A 104 20.45 9.08 5.85
C SER A 104 19.98 10.53 5.82
N THR A 105 18.79 10.81 6.37
CA THR A 105 18.22 12.15 6.34
C THR A 105 18.90 13.05 7.39
N ALA A 106 19.32 14.26 7.02
CA ALA A 106 19.82 15.25 7.99
C ALA A 106 18.69 16.08 8.63
N SER A 107 17.66 16.42 7.85
CA SER A 107 16.55 17.29 8.28
C SER A 107 15.61 16.62 9.29
N SER A 108 15.31 17.31 10.39
CA SER A 108 14.34 16.84 11.39
C SER A 108 12.92 16.77 10.84
N GLU A 109 12.53 17.67 9.93
CA GLU A 109 11.20 17.69 9.31
C GLU A 109 10.97 16.46 8.43
N SER A 110 11.96 16.12 7.61
CA SER A 110 11.90 14.94 6.74
C SER A 110 11.91 13.64 7.54
N LYS A 111 12.67 13.57 8.65
CA LYS A 111 12.61 12.43 9.60
C LYS A 111 11.21 12.23 10.18
N VAL A 112 10.54 13.31 10.59
CA VAL A 112 9.16 13.24 11.10
C VAL A 112 8.22 12.72 10.02
N SER A 113 8.38 13.18 8.77
CA SER A 113 7.59 12.69 7.63
C SER A 113 7.78 11.19 7.40
N TYR A 114 9.02 10.68 7.42
CA TYR A 114 9.31 9.26 7.27
C TYR A 114 8.81 8.41 8.45
N GLN A 115 8.93 8.90 9.68
CA GLN A 115 8.39 8.21 10.86
C GLN A 115 6.85 8.13 10.81
N LYS A 116 6.19 9.20 10.38
CA LYS A 116 4.75 9.19 10.14
C LYS A 116 4.38 8.13 9.08
N MET A 117 5.13 8.11 7.98
CA MET A 117 4.94 7.12 6.91
C MET A 117 5.10 5.68 7.40
N LYS A 118 6.11 5.42 8.22
CA LYS A 118 6.32 4.12 8.88
C LYS A 118 5.13 3.74 9.77
N GLY A 119 4.59 4.69 10.53
CA GLY A 119 3.40 4.50 11.35
C GLY A 119 2.17 4.11 10.52
N ASP A 120 1.93 4.80 9.40
CA ASP A 120 0.84 4.48 8.47
C ASP A 120 0.98 3.02 7.97
N TYR A 121 2.18 2.56 7.63
CA TYR A 121 2.41 1.17 7.21
C TYR A 121 2.18 0.12 8.29
N HIS A 122 2.60 0.40 9.52
CA HIS A 122 2.31 -0.49 10.64
C HIS A 122 0.81 -0.55 10.94
N MET A 123 0.09 0.57 10.80
CA MET A 123 -1.37 0.60 10.91
C MET A 123 -2.01 -0.30 9.87
N TYR A 124 -1.62 -0.21 8.59
CA TYR A 124 -2.12 -1.12 7.55
C TYR A 124 -1.81 -2.58 7.88
N LEU A 125 -0.55 -2.89 8.25
CA LEU A 125 -0.15 -4.23 8.67
C LEU A 125 -1.04 -4.78 9.79
N ALA A 126 -1.44 -3.94 10.75
CA ALA A 126 -2.34 -4.32 11.82
C ALA A 126 -3.79 -4.56 11.32
N GLU A 127 -4.32 -3.72 10.43
CA GLU A 127 -5.69 -3.84 9.92
C GLU A 127 -5.96 -5.23 9.30
N PHE A 128 -5.04 -5.74 8.47
CA PHE A 128 -5.23 -7.05 7.82
C PHE A 128 -4.67 -8.24 8.61
N LYS A 129 -3.57 -8.09 9.38
CA LYS A 129 -3.04 -9.23 10.17
C LYS A 129 -3.89 -9.55 11.39
N VAL A 130 -4.51 -8.55 12.01
CA VAL A 130 -5.33 -8.76 13.21
C VAL A 130 -6.71 -9.29 12.84
N GLY A 131 -7.10 -9.27 11.56
CA GLY A 131 -8.41 -9.75 11.14
C GLY A 131 -9.52 -9.11 11.96
N ILE A 132 -9.41 -7.79 12.23
CA ILE A 132 -10.44 -7.05 12.96
C ILE A 132 -11.70 -7.09 12.08
N ARG A 133 -12.51 -8.12 12.34
CA ARG A 133 -13.88 -8.30 11.87
C ARG A 133 -14.73 -7.25 12.59
N GLY A 134 -14.70 -6.01 12.12
CA GLY A 134 -15.55 -4.98 12.70
C GLY A 134 -15.05 -3.57 12.47
N LEU A 135 -15.24 -3.07 11.25
CA LEU A 135 -15.92 -1.80 10.98
C LEU A 135 -16.71 -1.96 9.67
#